data_AF-A0AA35UPW9-F1
#
_entry.id   AF-A0AA35UPW9-F1
#
_cell.length_a   1.000
_cell.length_b   1.000
_cell.length_c   1.000
_cell.angle_alpha   90.00
_cell.angle_beta   90.00
_cell.angle_gamma   90.00
#
_symmetry.space_group_name_H-M   'P 1'
#
loop_
_entity.id
_entity.type
_entity.pdbx_description
1 polymer ?
#
loop_
_entity_poly.entity_id
_entity_poly.type
_entity_poly.pdbx_seq_one_letter_code
_entity_poly.pdbx_strand_id
1 'polypeptide(L)'
;MDRLIADLQKTIQALETLSTTKPALAEQSDELLDQLFQQKIDLVAASLNADAPTYQQALQAISTAAGKVEKLAKNPTDATDTFKSVENAIARLARLLDQVVHTP
;
A
#
# COMPACT_ATOMS: atom_id res chain seq x y z
N MET A 1 -13.35 4.98 -4.61
CA MET A 1 -12.33 4.28 -5.40
C MET A 1 -11.10 5.15 -5.63
N ASP A 2 -11.26 6.35 -6.20
CA ASP A 2 -10.16 7.30 -6.49
C ASP A 2 -9.16 7.52 -5.34
N ARG A 3 -9.66 7.70 -4.12
CA ARG A 3 -8.78 8.01 -2.98
C ARG A 3 -7.88 6.84 -2.56
N LEU A 4 -8.41 5.62 -2.60
CA LEU A 4 -7.65 4.41 -2.28
C LEU A 4 -6.51 4.21 -3.30
N ILE A 5 -6.83 4.35 -4.59
CA ILE A 5 -5.85 4.25 -5.67
C ILE A 5 -4.81 5.37 -5.59
N ALA A 6 -5.23 6.60 -5.27
CA ALA A 6 -4.32 7.73 -5.12
C ALA A 6 -3.34 7.52 -3.95
N ASP A 7 -3.81 7.08 -2.78
CA ASP A 7 -2.93 6.85 -1.64
C ASP A 7 -2.04 5.60 -1.83
N LEU A 8 -2.51 4.59 -2.56
CA LEU A 8 -1.68 3.47 -3.02
C LEU A 8 -0.57 3.95 -3.96
N GLN A 9 -0.88 4.79 -4.94
CA GLN A 9 0.12 5.36 -5.85
C GLN A 9 1.16 6.20 -5.12
N LYS A 10 0.77 7.00 -4.11
CA LYS A 10 1.73 7.73 -3.27
C LYS A 10 2.64 6.80 -2.49
N THR A 11 2.09 5.73 -1.92
CA THR A 11 2.87 4.72 -1.19
C THR A 11 3.93 4.09 -2.10
N ILE A 12 3.53 3.72 -3.33
CA ILE A 12 4.43 3.18 -4.35
C ILE A 12 5.55 4.17 -4.67
N GLN A 13 5.23 5.42 -5.02
CA GLN A 13 6.25 6.43 -5.37
C GLN A 13 7.25 6.68 -4.24
N ALA A 14 6.77 6.68 -2.99
CA ALA A 14 7.63 6.87 -1.84
C ALA A 14 8.54 5.65 -1.59
N LEU A 15 8.06 4.43 -1.83
CA LEU A 15 8.88 3.21 -1.78
C LEU A 15 9.90 3.13 -2.93
N GLU A 16 9.53 3.54 -4.15
CA GLU A 16 10.46 3.63 -5.29
C GLU A 16 11.61 4.61 -4.99
N THR A 17 11.26 5.75 -4.40
CA THR A 17 12.25 6.75 -3.95
C THR A 17 13.17 6.16 -2.88
N LEU A 18 12.61 5.44 -1.91
CA LEU A 18 13.40 4.75 -0.87
C LEU A 18 14.33 3.71 -1.46
N SER A 19 13.84 2.84 -2.35
CA SER A 19 14.65 1.81 -3.01
C SER A 19 15.83 2.43 -3.76
N THR A 20 15.58 3.52 -4.49
CA THR A 20 16.62 4.22 -5.25
C THR A 20 17.63 4.96 -4.36
N THR A 21 17.17 5.62 -3.30
CA THR A 21 18.00 6.54 -2.50
C THR A 21 18.64 5.87 -1.27
N LYS A 22 18.16 4.69 -0.87
CA LYS A 22 18.60 3.97 0.33
C LYS A 22 18.89 2.50 -0.02
N PRO A 23 20.12 2.18 -0.46
CA PRO A 23 20.50 0.82 -0.87
C PRO A 23 20.27 -0.24 0.22
N ALA A 24 20.45 0.14 1.49
CA ALA A 24 20.23 -0.76 2.63
C ALA A 24 18.76 -1.18 2.83
N LEU A 25 17.82 -0.47 2.21
CA LEU A 25 16.38 -0.71 2.29
C LEU A 25 15.79 -1.14 0.94
N ALA A 26 16.62 -1.25 -0.11
CA ALA A 26 16.17 -1.45 -1.48
C ALA A 26 15.46 -2.79 -1.67
N GLU A 27 16.09 -3.89 -1.26
CA GLU A 27 15.52 -5.24 -1.39
C GLU A 27 14.14 -5.35 -0.74
N GLN A 28 13.99 -4.89 0.50
CA GLN A 28 12.71 -4.91 1.21
C GLN A 28 11.68 -3.94 0.60
N SER A 29 12.14 -2.82 0.04
CA SER A 29 11.24 -1.88 -0.65
C SER A 29 10.73 -2.48 -1.97
N ASP A 30 11.59 -3.16 -2.72
CA ASP A 30 11.26 -3.78 -4.00
C ASP A 30 10.24 -4.92 -3.83
N GLU A 31 10.41 -5.78 -2.82
CA GLU A 31 9.42 -6.83 -2.51
C GLU A 31 8.04 -6.26 -2.17
N LEU A 32 7.98 -5.13 -1.47
CA LEU A 32 6.73 -4.45 -1.14
C LEU A 32 6.14 -3.75 -2.36
N LEU A 33 6.99 -3.18 -3.23
CA LEU A 33 6.57 -2.55 -4.48
C LEU A 33 5.88 -3.56 -5.39
N ASP A 34 6.48 -4.73 -5.62
CA ASP A 34 5.91 -5.79 -6.46
C ASP A 34 4.49 -6.16 -5.99
N GLN A 35 4.31 -6.36 -4.70
CA GLN A 35 3.01 -6.65 -4.11
C GLN A 35 2.02 -5.49 -4.29
N LEU A 36 2.43 -4.25 -4.01
CA LEU A 36 1.54 -3.08 -4.14
C LEU A 36 1.15 -2.82 -5.61
N PHE A 37 2.04 -3.08 -6.56
CA PHE A 37 1.73 -2.98 -7.99
C PHE A 37 0.69 -4.02 -8.40
N GLN A 38 0.83 -5.28 -7.96
CA GLN A 38 -0.18 -6.30 -8.22
C GLN A 38 -1.54 -5.90 -7.61
N GLN A 39 -1.56 -5.49 -6.34
CA GLN A 39 -2.78 -5.00 -5.68
C GLN A 39 -3.41 -3.82 -6.42
N LYS A 40 -2.60 -2.90 -6.97
CA LYS A 40 -3.09 -1.77 -7.76
C LYS A 40 -3.80 -2.21 -9.04
N ILE A 41 -3.23 -3.18 -9.77
CA ILE A 41 -3.82 -3.72 -10.99
C ILE A 41 -5.18 -4.35 -10.66
N ASP A 42 -5.22 -5.19 -9.64
CA ASP A 42 -6.44 -5.88 -9.22
C ASP A 42 -7.51 -4.90 -8.73
N LEU A 43 -7.11 -3.86 -7.97
CA LEU A 43 -8.02 -2.81 -7.50
C LEU A 43 -8.64 -2.01 -8.63
N VAL A 44 -7.89 -1.69 -9.69
CA VAL A 44 -8.42 -0.96 -10.85
C VAL A 44 -9.47 -1.79 -11.60
N ALA A 45 -9.30 -3.11 -11.62
CA ALA A 45 -10.26 -4.03 -12.23
C ALA A 45 -11.47 -4.35 -11.33
N ALA A 46 -11.37 -4.10 -10.02
CA ALA A 46 -12.38 -4.46 -9.03
C ALA A 46 -13.54 -3.47 -8.95
N SER A 47 -14.77 -3.97 -8.84
CA SER A 47 -15.94 -3.14 -8.49
C SER A 47 -16.08 -3.03 -6.98
N LEU A 48 -15.60 -1.93 -6.40
CA LEU A 48 -15.52 -1.74 -4.95
C LEU A 48 -16.71 -0.95 -4.39
N ASN A 49 -17.28 -1.42 -3.28
CA ASN A 49 -18.23 -0.64 -2.49
C ASN A 49 -17.48 0.24 -1.48
N ALA A 50 -17.53 1.56 -1.65
CA ALA A 50 -16.83 2.52 -0.78
C ALA A 50 -17.42 2.61 0.64
N ASP A 51 -18.67 2.21 0.83
CA ASP A 51 -19.34 2.17 2.13
C ASP A 51 -19.05 0.88 2.90
N ALA A 52 -18.42 -0.11 2.25
CA ALA A 52 -18.05 -1.35 2.92
C ALA A 52 -16.99 -1.07 4.02
N PRO A 53 -17.13 -1.69 5.21
CA PRO A 53 -16.16 -1.51 6.29
C PRO A 53 -14.75 -1.97 5.88
N THR A 54 -14.64 -2.96 4.99
CA THR A 54 -13.37 -3.44 4.43
C THR A 54 -12.70 -2.40 3.55
N TYR A 55 -13.45 -1.65 2.75
CA TYR A 55 -12.91 -0.53 1.98
C TYR A 55 -12.34 0.56 2.90
N GLN A 56 -13.08 0.94 3.94
CA GLN A 56 -12.63 1.96 4.91
C GLN A 56 -11.37 1.52 5.67
N GLN A 57 -11.30 0.25 6.09
CA GLN A 57 -10.11 -0.31 6.73
C GLN A 57 -8.89 -0.31 5.79
N ALA A 58 -9.08 -0.69 4.53
CA ALA A 58 -8.01 -0.68 3.54
C ALA A 58 -7.53 0.76 3.25
N LEU A 59 -8.47 1.70 3.12
CA LEU A 59 -8.16 3.12 2.92
C LEU A 59 -7.35 3.70 4.08
N GLN A 60 -7.75 3.41 5.33
CA GLN A 60 -7.02 3.89 6.51
C GLN A 60 -5.61 3.29 6.58
N ALA A 61 -5.49 1.98 6.30
CA ALA A 61 -4.20 1.30 6.33
C ALA A 61 -3.23 1.86 5.27
N ILE A 62 -3.69 2.03 4.01
CA ILE A 62 -2.82 2.58 2.96
C ILE A 62 -2.48 4.05 3.21
N SER A 63 -3.42 4.86 3.73
CA SER A 63 -3.14 6.26 4.09
C SER A 63 -2.06 6.36 5.17
N THR A 64 -2.11 5.46 6.16
CA THR A 64 -1.11 5.39 7.23
C THR A 64 0.24 4.95 6.69
N ALA A 65 0.26 3.93 5.82
CA ALA A 65 1.47 3.45 5.16
C ALA A 65 2.11 4.56 4.32
N ALA A 66 1.34 5.24 3.45
CA ALA A 66 1.81 6.36 2.65
C ALA A 66 2.54 7.42 3.50
N GLY A 67 1.89 7.88 4.58
CA GLY A 67 2.46 8.89 5.47
C GLY A 67 3.72 8.43 6.20
N LYS A 68 3.84 7.14 6.55
CA LYS A 68 5.05 6.59 7.18
C LYS A 68 6.19 6.43 6.17
N VAL A 69 5.91 5.91 4.98
CA VAL A 69 6.91 5.75 3.91
C VAL A 69 7.45 7.10 3.45
N GLU A 70 6.58 8.11 3.27
CA GLU A 70 7.01 9.47 2.94
C GLU A 70 7.92 10.08 4.03
N LYS A 71 7.63 9.80 5.30
CA LYS A 71 8.49 10.23 6.42
C LYS A 71 9.81 9.48 6.42
N LEU A 72 9.78 8.17 6.16
CA LEU A 72 10.98 7.34 6.11
C LEU A 72 11.92 7.77 4.98
N ALA A 73 11.37 8.12 3.81
CA ALA A 73 12.13 8.64 2.68
C ALA A 73 12.92 9.91 3.05
N LYS A 74 12.35 10.75 3.91
CA LYS A 74 12.99 11.98 4.41
C LYS A 74 13.93 11.71 5.60
N ASN A 75 13.53 10.83 6.52
CA ASN A 75 14.21 10.53 7.78
C ASN A 75 14.19 9.01 8.05
N PRO A 76 15.28 8.28 7.75
CA PRO A 76 15.31 6.82 7.78
C PRO A 76 15.60 6.27 9.19
N THR A 77 14.81 6.62 10.19
CA THR A 77 15.03 6.18 11.59
C THR A 77 14.21 4.97 12.00
N ASP A 78 13.03 4.75 11.40
CA ASP A 78 12.09 3.68 11.76
C ASP A 78 11.58 2.89 10.53
N ALA A 79 12.52 2.28 9.80
CA ALA A 79 12.20 1.48 8.60
C ALA A 79 11.31 0.27 8.94
N THR A 80 11.60 -0.42 10.04
CA THR A 80 10.86 -1.63 10.46
C THR A 80 9.39 -1.37 10.73
N ASP A 81 9.05 -0.30 11.48
CA ASP A 81 7.65 0.06 11.75
C ASP A 81 6.92 0.53 10.48
N THR A 82 7.65 1.23 9.61
CA THR A 82 7.13 1.67 8.32
C THR A 82 6.77 0.49 7.43
N PHE A 83 7.67 -0.48 7.25
CA PHE A 83 7.42 -1.66 6.43
C PHE A 83 6.30 -2.53 6.98
N LYS A 84 6.21 -2.73 8.30
CA LYS A 84 5.07 -3.40 8.93
C LYS A 84 3.74 -2.70 8.63
N SER A 85 3.75 -1.37 8.55
CA SER A 85 2.56 -0.61 8.17
C SER A 85 2.17 -0.84 6.70
N VAL A 86 3.15 -0.98 5.80
CA VAL A 86 2.92 -1.31 4.40
C VAL A 86 2.40 -2.74 4.26
N GLU A 87 3.00 -3.72 4.93
CA GLU A 87 2.53 -5.11 4.96
C GLU A 87 1.09 -5.23 5.45
N ASN A 88 0.73 -4.50 6.52
CA ASN A 88 -0.65 -4.44 6.99
C ASN A 88 -1.57 -3.80 5.93
N ALA A 89 -1.13 -2.76 5.22
CA ALA A 89 -1.92 -2.18 4.14
C ALA A 89 -2.15 -3.19 3.00
N ILE A 90 -1.12 -3.92 2.57
CA ILE A 90 -1.21 -4.99 1.57
C ILE A 90 -2.22 -6.05 2.02
N ALA A 91 -2.13 -6.53 3.27
CA ALA A 91 -3.06 -7.52 3.80
C ALA A 91 -4.52 -7.04 3.82
N ARG A 92 -4.76 -5.74 4.09
CA ARG A 92 -6.11 -5.15 4.04
C ARG A 92 -6.61 -4.99 2.61
N LEU A 93 -5.76 -4.63 1.67
CA LEU A 93 -6.07 -4.58 0.24
C LEU A 93 -6.43 -5.96 -0.30
N ALA A 94 -5.64 -6.99 0.03
CA ALA A 94 -5.91 -8.36 -0.38
C ALA A 94 -7.28 -8.85 0.14
N ARG A 95 -7.61 -8.58 1.41
CA ARG A 95 -8.94 -8.89 1.96
C ARG A 95 -10.08 -8.12 1.29
N LEU A 96 -9.85 -6.88 0.88
CA LEU A 96 -10.84 -6.10 0.14
C LEU A 96 -11.09 -6.72 -1.24
N LEU A 97 -10.03 -7.12 -1.94
CA LEU A 97 -10.12 -7.75 -3.26
C LEU A 97 -10.78 -9.13 -3.22
N ASP A 98 -10.47 -9.94 -2.21
CA ASP A 98 -11.07 -11.27 -2.00
C ASP A 98 -12.61 -11.19 -1.93
N GLN A 99 -13.15 -10.14 -1.29
CA GLN A 99 -14.59 -9.92 -1.21
C GLN A 99 -15.25 -9.57 -2.55
N VAL A 100 -14.48 -9.07 -3.52
CA VAL A 100 -14.97 -8.70 -4.85
C VAL A 100 -14.91 -9.90 -5.79
N VAL A 101 -13.89 -10.75 -5.65
CA VAL A 101 -13.74 -11.99 -6.44
C VAL A 101 -14.82 -13.01 -6.08
N HIS A 102 -15.35 -12.95 -4.85
CA HIS A 102 -16.38 -13.85 -4.35
C HIS A 102 -17.82 -13.34 -4.44
N THR A 103 -18.08 -12.17 -5.02
CA THR A 103 -19.47 -11.75 -5.35
C THR A 103 -19.93 -12.42 -6.65
N PRO A 104 -20.88 -13.38 -6.61
CA PRO A 104 -21.40 -14.08 -7.79
C PRO A 104 -22.27 -13.19 -8.70
#